data_AF-A0A3C1KXB9-F1
#
_entry.id   AF-A0A3C1KXB9-F1
#
_cell.length_a   1.000
_cell.length_b   1.000
_cell.length_c   1.000
_cell.angle_alpha   90.00
_cell.angle_beta   90.00
_cell.angle_gamma   90.00
#
_symmetry.space_group_name_H-M   'P 1'
#
loop_
_entity.id
_entity.type
_entity.pdbx_description
1 polymer ?
#
loop_
_entity_poly.entity_id
_entity_poly.type
_entity_poly.pdbx_seq_one_letter_code
_entity_poly.pdbx_strand_id
1 'polypeptide(L)'
;DGMFAQAVGWAQARQLPVVLLLGDLAALHDLGSLSLLKLPGPPVRAVVINNGGGGIFSMLPIREHSQDFEAAFAAAHPHSLASSGALVDLPCFSCQTDQEVFDQTYESLQQGQSALIEIRTDRQDDSDKYVQMLQRAAVLGATLKS
;
A
#
# COMPACT_ATOMS: atom_id res chain seq x y z
N ASP A 1 -7.46 -8.16 8.81
CA ASP A 1 -6.11 -8.73 9.08
C ASP A 1 -5.85 -9.92 8.16
N GLY A 2 -4.58 -10.38 8.09
CA GLY A 2 -4.20 -11.58 7.34
C GLY A 2 -4.01 -11.38 5.84
N MET A 3 -3.73 -10.17 5.36
CA MET A 3 -3.58 -9.87 3.93
C MET A 3 -2.38 -10.59 3.30
N PHE A 4 -1.24 -10.66 3.98
CA PHE A 4 -0.07 -11.38 3.48
C PHE A 4 -0.35 -12.89 3.44
N ALA A 5 -0.93 -13.43 4.51
CA ALA A 5 -1.25 -14.85 4.60
C ALA A 5 -2.28 -15.28 3.54
N GLN A 6 -3.31 -14.46 3.30
CA GLN A 6 -4.30 -14.71 2.26
C GLN A 6 -3.70 -14.66 0.85
N ALA A 7 -2.82 -13.70 0.56
CA ALA A 7 -2.15 -13.61 -0.74
C ALA A 7 -1.27 -14.85 -1.00
N VAL A 8 -0.50 -15.29 0.00
CA VAL A 8 0.30 -16.52 -0.09
C VAL A 8 -0.58 -17.74 -0.29
N GLY A 9 -1.65 -17.89 0.50
CA GLY A 9 -2.59 -19.01 0.36
C GLY A 9 -3.25 -19.05 -1.02
N TRP A 10 -3.63 -17.89 -1.56
CA TRP A 10 -4.19 -17.78 -2.91
C TRP A 10 -3.15 -18.18 -3.96
N ALA A 11 -1.93 -17.66 -3.87
CA ALA A 11 -0.83 -17.98 -4.80
C ALA A 11 -0.57 -19.48 -4.83
N GLN A 12 -0.49 -20.12 -3.66
CA GLN A 12 -0.31 -21.56 -3.53
C GLN A 12 -1.49 -22.36 -4.10
N ALA A 13 -2.73 -21.95 -3.80
CA ALA A 13 -3.91 -22.64 -4.30
C ALA A 13 -4.03 -22.56 -5.84
N ARG A 14 -3.60 -21.45 -6.44
CA ARG A 14 -3.69 -21.21 -7.89
C ARG A 14 -2.43 -21.58 -8.67
N GLN A 15 -1.30 -21.81 -7.99
CA GLN A 15 0.00 -22.01 -8.62
C GLN A 15 0.36 -20.85 -9.57
N LEU A 16 0.00 -19.62 -9.19
CA LEU A 16 0.20 -18.41 -9.99
C LEU A 16 0.84 -17.30 -9.15
N PRO A 17 1.72 -16.47 -9.76
CA PRO A 17 2.28 -15.31 -9.09
C PRO A 17 1.18 -14.30 -8.71
N VAL A 18 1.38 -13.57 -7.60
CA VAL A 18 0.43 -12.59 -7.08
C VAL A 18 1.11 -11.24 -6.87
N VAL A 19 0.42 -10.18 -7.24
CA VAL A 19 0.71 -8.82 -6.78
C VAL A 19 -0.36 -8.43 -5.76
N LEU A 20 0.05 -8.15 -4.53
CA LEU A 20 -0.82 -7.73 -3.44
C LEU A 20 -0.68 -6.21 -3.24
N LEU A 21 -1.74 -5.44 -3.51
CA LEU A 21 -1.78 -4.00 -3.22
C LEU A 21 -2.53 -3.75 -1.91
N LEU A 22 -1.92 -3.05 -0.96
CA LEU A 22 -2.52 -2.76 0.36
C LEU A 22 -2.01 -1.43 0.95
N GLY A 23 -2.69 -0.93 1.97
CA GLY A 23 -2.24 0.23 2.75
C GLY A 23 -1.26 -0.15 3.88
N ASP A 24 -0.51 0.83 4.35
CA ASP A 24 0.41 0.75 5.50
C ASP A 24 -0.22 0.18 6.77
N LEU A 25 -1.39 0.66 7.20
CA LEU A 25 -2.04 0.16 8.42
C LEU A 25 -2.40 -1.33 8.30
N ALA A 26 -2.89 -1.76 7.15
CA ALA A 26 -3.21 -3.17 6.91
C ALA A 26 -1.94 -4.03 6.92
N ALA A 27 -0.85 -3.51 6.34
CA ALA A 27 0.44 -4.19 6.32
C ALA A 27 1.07 -4.25 7.73
N LEU A 28 1.00 -3.17 8.52
CA LEU A 28 1.51 -3.13 9.89
C LEU A 28 0.72 -4.05 10.82
N HIS A 29 -0.60 -4.10 10.67
CA HIS A 29 -1.45 -5.00 11.47
C HIS A 29 -1.14 -6.47 11.19
N ASP A 30 -0.72 -6.81 9.97
CA ASP A 30 -0.38 -8.17 9.56
C ASP A 30 1.14 -8.43 9.47
N LEU A 31 1.97 -7.56 10.06
CA LEU A 31 3.42 -7.61 9.86
C LEU A 31 4.05 -8.96 10.29
N GLY A 32 3.48 -9.62 11.30
CA GLY A 32 3.92 -10.96 11.73
C GLY A 32 3.81 -12.02 10.62
N SER A 33 2.87 -11.85 9.69
CA SER A 33 2.65 -12.73 8.55
C SER A 33 3.57 -12.44 7.36
N LEU A 34 4.39 -11.37 7.41
CA LEU A 34 5.29 -11.00 6.31
C LEU A 34 6.28 -12.13 5.98
N SER A 35 6.72 -12.87 6.98
CA SER A 35 7.61 -14.04 6.81
C SER A 35 7.03 -15.12 5.89
N LEU A 36 5.70 -15.18 5.72
CA LEU A 36 5.05 -16.15 4.84
C LEU A 36 5.37 -15.92 3.37
N LEU A 37 5.76 -14.70 2.96
CA LEU A 37 6.17 -14.40 1.58
C LEU A 37 7.42 -15.19 1.14
N LYS A 38 8.21 -15.69 2.10
CA LYS A 38 9.40 -16.51 1.87
C LYS A 38 9.09 -18.00 1.70
N LEU A 39 7.84 -18.42 1.92
CA LEU A 39 7.47 -19.81 1.71
C LEU A 39 7.67 -20.21 0.25
N PRO A 40 8.10 -21.45 -0.02
CA PRO A 40 8.25 -21.94 -1.38
C PRO A 40 6.89 -21.93 -2.11
N GLY A 41 6.93 -21.57 -3.40
CA GLY A 41 5.76 -21.49 -4.26
C GLY A 41 5.86 -20.35 -5.27
N PRO A 42 4.73 -20.00 -5.92
CA PRO A 42 4.67 -18.83 -6.79
C PRO A 42 4.97 -17.54 -6.00
N PRO A 43 5.64 -16.56 -6.61
CA PRO A 43 6.04 -15.34 -5.91
C PRO A 43 4.84 -14.49 -5.53
N VAL A 44 4.94 -13.85 -4.37
CA VAL A 44 4.02 -12.79 -3.93
C VAL A 44 4.81 -11.49 -3.82
N ARG A 45 4.44 -10.50 -4.63
CA ARG A 45 5.00 -9.15 -4.57
C ARG A 45 3.99 -8.24 -3.89
N ALA A 46 4.28 -7.79 -2.68
CA ALA A 46 3.45 -6.84 -1.96
C ALA A 46 3.83 -5.42 -2.34
N VAL A 47 2.86 -4.60 -2.71
CA VAL A 47 2.99 -3.17 -2.94
C VAL A 47 2.20 -2.46 -1.85
N VAL A 48 2.90 -1.76 -0.96
CA VAL A 48 2.30 -1.07 0.18
C VAL A 48 2.26 0.42 -0.11
N ILE A 49 1.06 1.00 -0.11
CA ILE A 49 0.90 2.46 -0.15
C ILE A 49 0.97 2.96 1.31
N ASN A 50 2.04 3.69 1.64
CA ASN A 50 2.28 4.23 2.97
C ASN A 50 2.16 5.75 2.96
N ASN A 51 1.03 6.24 3.46
CA ASN A 51 0.78 7.68 3.64
C ASN A 51 0.89 8.11 5.12
N GLY A 52 1.41 7.23 5.98
CA GLY A 52 1.64 7.48 7.40
C GLY A 52 0.39 7.32 8.26
N GLY A 53 -0.59 6.49 7.85
CA GLY A 53 -1.80 6.19 8.62
C GLY A 53 -3.07 5.96 7.78
N GLY A 54 -4.23 6.17 8.39
CA GLY A 54 -5.54 5.94 7.81
C GLY A 54 -5.97 7.05 6.87
N GLY A 55 -5.30 7.22 5.72
CA GLY A 55 -5.64 8.22 4.72
C GLY A 55 -7.08 8.17 4.17
N ILE A 56 -7.81 7.07 4.38
CA ILE A 56 -9.25 7.02 4.05
C ILE A 56 -10.09 7.90 5.00
N PHE A 57 -9.64 8.10 6.23
CA PHE A 57 -10.37 8.90 7.22
C PHE A 57 -10.19 10.40 6.97
N SER A 58 -9.08 10.84 6.35
CA SER A 58 -8.92 12.26 5.95
C SER A 58 -9.93 12.69 4.88
N MET A 59 -10.59 11.73 4.23
CA MET A 59 -11.67 11.95 3.26
C MET A 59 -13.07 11.99 3.90
N LEU A 60 -13.20 11.68 5.20
CA LEU A 60 -14.49 11.70 5.89
C LEU A 60 -14.75 13.06 6.56
N PRO A 61 -16.02 13.51 6.65
CA PRO A 61 -16.39 14.78 7.31
C PRO A 61 -15.96 14.87 8.79
N ILE A 62 -15.72 13.73 9.42
CA ILE A 62 -15.31 13.63 10.83
C ILE A 62 -13.91 14.22 11.10
N ARG A 63 -13.14 14.55 10.05
CA ARG A 63 -11.87 15.28 10.14
C ARG A 63 -11.96 16.63 10.88
N GLU A 64 -13.15 17.23 10.97
CA GLU A 64 -13.38 18.52 11.62
C GLU A 64 -13.41 18.45 13.16
N HIS A 65 -13.42 17.25 13.74
CA HIS A 65 -13.37 17.04 15.19
C HIS A 65 -11.92 16.77 15.65
N SER A 66 -11.22 17.82 16.08
CA SER A 66 -9.77 17.97 15.91
C SER A 66 -8.83 17.37 16.95
N GLN A 67 -9.29 16.86 18.11
CA GLN A 67 -8.36 16.36 19.13
C GLN A 67 -8.27 14.83 19.23
N ASP A 68 -9.37 14.10 19.06
CA ASP A 68 -9.36 12.64 19.13
C ASP A 68 -9.17 11.97 17.76
N PHE A 69 -9.33 12.71 16.66
CA PHE A 69 -9.34 12.15 15.31
C PHE A 69 -7.99 11.56 14.85
N GLU A 70 -6.88 12.26 15.09
CA GLU A 70 -5.56 11.76 14.68
C GLU A 70 -5.14 10.52 15.47
N ALA A 71 -5.43 10.49 16.78
CA ALA A 71 -5.08 9.37 17.65
C ALA A 71 -6.03 8.18 17.49
N ALA A 72 -7.35 8.41 17.31
CA ALA A 72 -8.35 7.36 17.31
C ALA A 72 -8.72 6.84 15.89
N PHE A 73 -8.53 7.64 14.84
CA PHE A 73 -8.95 7.28 13.48
C PHE A 73 -7.81 7.27 12.47
N ALA A 74 -6.97 8.30 12.46
CA ALA A 74 -5.86 8.34 11.51
C ALA A 74 -4.74 7.36 11.87
N ALA A 75 -4.62 6.94 13.13
CA ALA A 75 -3.58 6.02 13.59
C ALA A 75 -2.19 6.39 13.03
N ALA A 76 -1.89 7.69 13.06
CA ALA A 76 -0.73 8.24 12.38
C ALA A 76 0.57 7.59 12.88
N HIS A 77 1.46 7.23 11.96
CA HIS A 77 2.72 6.58 12.32
C HIS A 77 3.90 7.02 11.45
N PRO A 78 5.12 7.01 12.01
CA PRO A 78 6.34 7.35 11.25
C PRO A 78 6.99 6.14 10.56
N HIS A 79 6.45 4.93 10.76
CA HIS A 79 7.14 3.68 10.42
C HIS A 79 7.32 3.48 8.91
N SER A 80 8.50 3.00 8.53
CA SER A 80 8.78 2.43 7.21
C SER A 80 8.71 0.91 7.30
N LEU A 81 8.05 0.28 6.33
CA LEU A 81 8.05 -1.16 6.18
C LEU A 81 9.32 -1.68 5.49
N ALA A 82 10.14 -0.84 4.85
CA ALA A 82 11.39 -1.30 4.24
C ALA A 82 12.33 -1.98 5.25
N SER A 83 12.37 -1.47 6.49
CA SER A 83 13.19 -2.04 7.56
C SER A 83 12.73 -3.43 8.02
N SER A 84 11.49 -3.83 7.73
CA SER A 84 10.97 -5.14 8.12
C SER A 84 11.64 -6.30 7.37
N GLY A 85 12.21 -6.05 6.19
CA GLY A 85 12.87 -7.08 5.38
C GLY A 85 14.04 -7.75 6.10
N ALA A 86 14.79 -7.01 6.92
CA ALA A 86 15.90 -7.54 7.70
C ALA A 86 15.47 -8.60 8.74
N LEU A 87 14.23 -8.53 9.24
CA LEU A 87 13.72 -9.47 10.23
C LEU A 87 13.37 -10.84 9.64
N VAL A 88 13.00 -10.85 8.35
CA VAL A 88 12.44 -12.03 7.68
C VAL A 88 13.25 -12.47 6.46
N ASP A 89 14.40 -11.85 6.22
CA ASP A 89 15.25 -12.07 5.04
C ASP A 89 14.47 -11.90 3.72
N LEU A 90 13.59 -10.90 3.66
CA LEU A 90 12.79 -10.58 2.48
C LEU A 90 13.32 -9.31 1.81
N PRO A 91 13.46 -9.27 0.47
CA PRO A 91 13.71 -8.02 -0.25
C PRO A 91 12.57 -7.02 0.03
N CYS A 92 12.91 -5.95 0.72
CA CYS A 92 11.98 -4.86 1.02
C CYS A 92 12.58 -3.54 0.54
N PHE A 93 11.83 -2.82 -0.29
CA PHE A 93 12.23 -1.56 -0.90
C PHE A 93 11.30 -0.45 -0.45
N SER A 94 11.79 0.78 -0.40
CA SER A 94 10.97 1.99 -0.25
C SER A 94 11.29 2.94 -1.39
N CYS A 95 10.27 3.42 -2.08
CA CYS A 95 10.35 4.49 -3.06
C CYS A 95 9.32 5.58 -2.75
N GLN A 96 9.50 6.77 -3.33
CA GLN A 96 8.46 7.79 -3.35
C GLN A 96 7.49 7.53 -4.53
N THR A 97 6.46 8.35 -4.70
CA THR A 97 5.45 8.25 -5.78
C THR A 97 5.97 8.46 -7.20
N ASP A 98 7.27 8.33 -7.43
CA ASP A 98 7.88 8.42 -8.74
C ASP A 98 7.67 7.09 -9.49
N GLN A 99 6.96 7.18 -10.63
CA GLN A 99 6.64 6.03 -11.46
C GLN A 99 7.90 5.37 -12.02
N GLU A 100 8.90 6.16 -12.44
CA GLU A 100 10.13 5.62 -13.03
C GLU A 100 10.91 4.81 -11.99
N VAL A 101 10.97 5.30 -10.75
CA VAL A 101 11.62 4.60 -9.63
C VAL A 101 10.87 3.32 -9.26
N PHE A 102 9.53 3.35 -9.27
CA PHE A 102 8.73 2.15 -9.05
C PHE A 102 8.99 1.09 -10.12
N ASP A 103 8.95 1.48 -11.40
CA ASP A 103 9.17 0.58 -12.53
C ASP A 103 10.56 -0.07 -12.46
N GLN A 104 11.60 0.75 -12.23
CA GLN A 104 12.97 0.25 -12.03
C GLN A 104 13.09 -0.72 -10.84
N THR A 105 12.44 -0.39 -9.71
CA THR A 105 12.44 -1.26 -8.53
C THR A 105 11.77 -2.60 -8.83
N TYR A 106 10.59 -2.57 -9.47
CA TYR A 106 9.81 -3.75 -9.79
C TYR A 106 10.51 -4.66 -10.82
N GLU A 107 11.18 -4.06 -11.80
CA GLU A 107 11.97 -4.76 -12.82
C GLU A 107 13.28 -5.33 -12.28
N SER A 108 13.88 -4.72 -11.26
CA SER A 108 15.09 -5.23 -10.61
C SER A 108 14.90 -6.57 -9.88
N LEU A 109 13.65 -6.91 -9.53
CA LEU A 109 13.30 -8.16 -8.86
C LEU A 109 13.49 -9.35 -9.79
N GLN A 110 14.20 -10.37 -9.31
CA GLN A 110 14.39 -11.61 -10.07
C GLN A 110 13.04 -12.27 -10.39
N GLN A 111 13.01 -13.01 -11.49
CA GLN A 111 11.87 -13.86 -11.81
C GLN A 111 11.63 -14.85 -10.68
N GLY A 112 10.39 -14.96 -10.21
CA GLY A 112 10.06 -15.85 -9.10
C GLY A 112 10.38 -15.32 -7.70
N GLN A 113 10.86 -14.08 -7.56
CA GLN A 113 11.19 -13.50 -6.26
C GLN A 113 9.99 -12.78 -5.63
N SER A 114 9.62 -13.20 -4.42
CA SER A 114 8.73 -12.45 -3.53
C SER A 114 9.46 -11.23 -2.94
N ALA A 115 8.72 -10.15 -2.76
CA ALA A 115 9.27 -8.90 -2.22
C ALA A 115 8.16 -8.01 -1.64
N LEU A 116 8.57 -7.00 -0.88
CA LEU A 116 7.72 -5.88 -0.49
C LEU A 116 8.27 -4.59 -1.10
N ILE A 117 7.42 -3.81 -1.75
CA ILE A 117 7.73 -2.48 -2.28
C ILE A 117 6.81 -1.50 -1.56
N GLU A 118 7.39 -0.67 -0.71
CA GLU A 118 6.72 0.44 -0.05
C GLU A 118 6.77 1.67 -0.94
N ILE A 119 5.61 2.22 -1.29
CA ILE A 119 5.46 3.52 -1.96
C ILE A 119 5.04 4.51 -0.89
N ARG A 120 5.94 5.43 -0.55
CA ARG A 120 5.67 6.50 0.42
C ARG A 120 5.00 7.68 -0.29
N THR A 121 3.87 8.12 0.24
CA THR A 121 3.10 9.24 -0.27
C THR A 121 2.87 10.28 0.84
N ASP A 122 2.51 11.50 0.44
CA ASP A 122 2.05 12.52 1.39
C ASP A 122 0.52 12.49 1.46
N ARG A 123 -0.02 12.35 2.68
CA ARG A 123 -1.46 12.26 2.94
C ARG A 123 -2.24 13.51 2.47
N GLN A 124 -1.62 14.69 2.54
CA GLN A 124 -2.21 15.93 2.03
C GLN A 124 -2.25 15.92 0.50
N ASP A 125 -1.14 15.58 -0.14
CA ASP A 125 -1.07 15.48 -1.60
C ASP A 125 -2.07 14.45 -2.16
N ASP A 126 -2.24 13.31 -1.49
CA ASP A 126 -3.20 12.27 -1.88
C ASP A 126 -4.64 12.78 -1.82
N SER A 127 -4.99 13.53 -0.78
CA SER A 127 -6.31 14.12 -0.59
C SER A 127 -6.60 15.17 -1.67
N ASP A 128 -5.62 16.00 -1.99
CA ASP A 128 -5.75 17.05 -3.03
C ASP A 128 -5.87 16.46 -4.43
N LYS A 129 -5.05 15.44 -4.77
CA LYS A 129 -5.16 14.70 -6.03
C LYS A 129 -6.53 14.04 -6.18
N TYR A 130 -7.06 13.46 -5.10
CA TYR A 130 -8.40 12.87 -5.10
C TYR A 130 -9.49 13.91 -5.38
N VAL A 131 -9.45 15.07 -4.72
CA VAL A 131 -10.39 16.17 -4.97
C VAL A 131 -10.30 16.66 -6.42
N GLN A 132 -9.09 16.81 -6.96
CA GLN A 132 -8.88 17.17 -8.37
C GLN A 132 -9.44 16.10 -9.33
N MET A 133 -9.28 14.81 -9.03
CA MET A 133 -9.85 13.72 -9.83
C MET A 133 -11.38 13.76 -9.80
N LEU A 134 -12.00 13.99 -8.64
CA LEU A 134 -13.46 14.14 -8.51
C LEU A 134 -13.97 15.36 -9.30
N GLN A 135 -13.28 16.49 -9.23
CA GLN A 135 -13.62 17.69 -10.01
C GLN A 135 -13.51 17.41 -11.52
N ARG A 136 -12.44 16.75 -11.98
CA ARG A 136 -12.26 16.35 -13.38
C ARG A 136 -13.34 15.38 -13.85
N ALA A 137 -13.68 14.38 -13.03
CA ALA A 137 -14.74 13.41 -13.33
C ALA A 137 -16.12 14.08 -13.39
N ALA A 138 -16.40 15.04 -12.51
CA ALA A 138 -17.65 15.82 -12.53
C ALA A 138 -17.76 16.69 -13.80
N VAL A 139 -16.67 17.33 -14.23
CA VAL A 139 -16.60 18.10 -15.48
C VAL A 139 -16.81 17.19 -16.69
N LEU A 140 -16.10 16.06 -16.77
CA LEU A 140 -16.26 15.08 -17.86
C LEU A 140 -17.68 14.49 -17.90
N GLY A 141 -18.27 14.21 -16.74
CA GLY A 141 -19.65 13.72 -16.64
C GLY A 141 -20.71 14.75 -17.03
N ALA A 142 -20.44 16.05 -16.86
CA ALA A 142 -21.32 17.12 -17.32
C ALA A 142 -21.27 17.29 -18.84
N THR A 143 -20.08 17.18 -19.45
CA THR A 143 -19.89 17.26 -20.91
C THR A 143 -20.48 16.08 -21.67
N LEU A 144 -20.62 14.91 -21.03
CA LEU A 144 -21.26 13.72 -21.63
C LEU A 144 -22.81 13.75 -21.58
N LYS A 145 -23.40 14.69 -20.82
CA LYS A 145 -24.86 14.86 -20.70
C LYS A 145 -25.42 16.02 -21.55
N SER A 146 -24.55 16.75 -22.25
CA SER A 146 -24.90 17.80 -23.22
C SER A 146 -24.71 17.32 -24.65
#